data_AF-A0AA43QTJ3-F1
#
_entry.id   AF-A0AA43QTJ3-F1
#
_cell.length_a   1.000
_cell.length_b   1.000
_cell.length_c   1.000
_cell.angle_alpha   90.00
_cell.angle_beta   90.00
_cell.angle_gamma   90.00
#
_symmetry.space_group_name_H-M   'P 1'
#
loop_
_entity.id
_entity.type
_entity.pdbx_description
1 polymer ?
#
loop_
_entity_poly.entity_id
_entity_poly.type
_entity_poly.pdbx_seq_one_letter_code
_entity_poly.pdbx_strand_id
1 'polypeptide(L)'
;MDEDQQLLAKISEISGRINRHKNSSSPQSGPTRPQPWNKYNSNLAAQSRTSSYQTPYSRGSTRVAKPRGPRHRTLVVNNNTPGSSTDEEQKHSMPPNGWVSKRDRHMQLINTNVFDKETQARSKAMAETRRERALKRDQREKRRLEQHLQTRYASPQSSTAAAMIHEITIDGLRFQVLNRGSRLMRIRDTATVGSSTPKQAVVGGVTFQRSKNGNLYRSGIVKAKK
;
A
#
# COMPACT_ATOMS: atom_id res chain seq x y z
N MET A 1 -32.27 18.08 -3.84
CA MET A 1 -32.02 17.47 -2.51
C MET A 1 -31.66 16.02 -2.72
N ASP A 2 -30.37 15.82 -2.97
CA ASP A 2 -29.47 14.77 -2.48
C ASP A 2 -29.93 13.31 -2.51
N GLU A 3 -29.88 12.70 -3.70
CA GLU A 3 -29.90 11.23 -3.88
C GLU A 3 -28.87 10.51 -2.99
N ASP A 4 -27.70 11.13 -2.78
CA ASP A 4 -26.66 10.61 -1.89
C ASP A 4 -27.14 10.48 -0.44
N GLN A 5 -27.95 11.43 0.04
CA GLN A 5 -28.54 11.36 1.39
C GLN A 5 -29.60 10.26 1.47
N GLN A 6 -30.41 10.08 0.42
CA GLN A 6 -31.41 9.00 0.37
C GLN A 6 -30.75 7.61 0.32
N LEU A 7 -29.65 7.48 -0.41
CA LEU A 7 -28.83 6.27 -0.44
C LEU A 7 -28.21 5.97 0.92
N LEU A 8 -27.63 6.97 1.59
CA LEU A 8 -27.09 6.81 2.94
C LEU A 8 -28.16 6.42 3.96
N ALA A 9 -29.34 7.06 3.89
CA ALA A 9 -30.47 6.72 4.74
C ALA A 9 -30.91 5.26 4.52
N LYS A 10 -31.05 4.83 3.27
CA LYS A 10 -31.45 3.46 2.92
C LYS A 10 -30.40 2.42 3.33
N ILE A 11 -29.12 2.74 3.19
CA ILE A 11 -28.01 1.89 3.68
C ILE A 11 -28.06 1.77 5.21
N SER A 12 -28.33 2.86 5.92
CA SER A 12 -28.42 2.86 7.38
C SER A 12 -29.60 2.01 7.89
N GLU A 13 -30.76 2.12 7.22
CA GLU A 13 -31.96 1.36 7.57
C GLU A 13 -31.77 -0.15 7.35
N ILE A 14 -31.25 -0.52 6.18
CA ILE A 14 -30.98 -1.92 5.82
C ILE A 14 -29.94 -2.52 6.79
N SER A 15 -28.91 -1.75 7.14
CA SER A 15 -27.88 -2.20 8.11
C SER A 15 -28.47 -2.44 9.50
N GLY A 16 -29.40 -1.59 9.94
CA GLY A 16 -30.12 -1.77 11.20
C GLY A 16 -30.98 -3.03 11.23
N ARG A 17 -31.71 -3.32 10.13
CA ARG A 17 -32.50 -4.55 9.98
C ARG A 17 -31.62 -5.81 10.01
N ILE A 18 -30.47 -5.78 9.34
CA ILE A 18 -29.50 -6.89 9.33
C ILE A 18 -28.95 -7.17 10.73
N ASN A 19 -28.61 -6.13 11.50
CA ASN A 19 -28.09 -6.32 12.85
C ASN A 19 -29.13 -6.90 13.82
N ARG A 20 -30.40 -6.47 13.71
CA ARG A 20 -31.50 -7.06 14.50
C ARG A 20 -31.71 -8.54 14.17
N HIS A 21 -31.75 -8.89 12.89
CA HIS A 21 -31.90 -10.28 12.45
C HIS A 21 -30.72 -11.17 12.86
N LYS A 22 -29.49 -10.63 12.86
CA LYS A 22 -28.30 -11.35 13.33
C LYS A 22 -28.29 -11.57 14.84
N ASN A 23 -28.86 -10.65 15.62
CA ASN A 23 -28.92 -10.78 17.08
C ASN A 23 -30.12 -11.62 17.56
N SER A 24 -31.16 -11.79 16.74
CA SER A 24 -32.31 -12.66 17.06
C SER A 24 -32.09 -14.14 16.71
N SER A 25 -31.03 -14.46 15.96
CA SER A 25 -30.73 -15.83 15.48
C SER A 25 -29.58 -16.52 16.23
N SER A 26 -29.08 -15.95 17.32
CA SER A 26 -28.09 -16.60 18.20
C SER A 26 -28.77 -17.32 19.38
N PRO A 27 -28.86 -18.67 19.37
CA PRO A 27 -29.25 -19.42 20.55
C PRO A 27 -28.16 -19.34 21.62
N GLN A 28 -28.60 -18.90 22.79
CA GLN A 28 -27.89 -18.86 24.06
C GLN A 28 -27.36 -20.25 24.42
N SER A 29 -26.04 -20.45 24.33
CA SER A 29 -25.34 -21.58 24.95
C SER A 29 -24.00 -21.09 25.48
N GLY A 30 -23.88 -21.06 26.81
CA GLY A 30 -22.69 -20.58 27.51
C GLY A 30 -21.54 -21.59 27.45
N PRO A 31 -20.27 -21.13 27.49
CA PRO A 31 -19.15 -22.04 27.71
C PRO A 31 -18.79 -22.11 29.19
N THR A 32 -18.96 -23.28 29.78
CA THR A 32 -18.33 -23.69 31.04
C THR A 32 -16.81 -23.63 30.89
N ARG A 33 -16.14 -22.83 31.72
CA ARG A 33 -14.68 -22.68 31.77
C ARG A 33 -14.05 -23.89 32.49
N PRO A 34 -13.06 -24.59 31.92
CA PRO A 34 -12.09 -25.31 32.71
C PRO A 34 -10.96 -24.37 33.18
N GLN A 35 -10.60 -24.50 34.45
CA GLN A 35 -9.57 -23.75 35.15
C GLN A 35 -8.15 -24.13 34.67
N PRO A 36 -7.18 -23.20 34.65
CA PRO A 36 -5.79 -23.52 34.39
C PRO A 36 -5.11 -24.05 35.66
N TRP A 37 -4.45 -25.21 35.54
CA TRP A 37 -3.54 -25.72 36.57
C TRP A 37 -2.22 -24.95 36.53
N ASN A 38 -1.99 -24.09 37.52
CA ASN A 38 -0.66 -23.64 37.88
C ASN A 38 0.05 -24.75 38.66
N LYS A 39 1.13 -25.30 38.11
CA LYS A 39 2.20 -25.90 38.91
C LYS A 39 3.55 -25.33 38.50
N TYR A 40 4.11 -24.64 39.47
CA TYR A 40 5.49 -24.25 39.65
C TYR A 40 6.48 -25.30 39.13
N ASN A 41 7.49 -24.84 38.38
CA ASN A 41 8.85 -25.34 38.56
C ASN A 41 9.83 -24.17 38.44
N SER A 42 10.24 -23.74 39.62
CA SER A 42 11.43 -22.98 39.89
C SER A 42 12.68 -23.84 39.69
N ASN A 43 13.75 -23.18 39.29
CA ASN A 43 15.16 -23.47 39.58
C ASN A 43 16.04 -23.98 38.43
N LEU A 44 16.91 -23.04 38.04
CA LEU A 44 18.35 -23.20 37.96
C LEU A 44 18.92 -24.09 36.86
N ALA A 45 19.40 -23.45 35.80
CA ALA A 45 20.72 -23.73 35.28
C ALA A 45 21.36 -22.42 34.79
N ALA A 46 22.31 -21.93 35.58
CA ALA A 46 23.19 -20.83 35.24
C ALA A 46 24.22 -21.31 34.18
N GLN A 47 24.33 -20.57 33.08
CA GLN A 47 25.53 -20.49 32.24
C GLN A 47 25.40 -19.23 31.37
N SER A 48 25.75 -18.07 31.93
CA SER A 48 27.09 -17.48 31.89
C SER A 48 27.52 -17.01 30.49
N ARG A 49 27.77 -15.69 30.42
CA ARG A 49 28.81 -15.00 29.62
C ARG A 49 28.45 -14.65 28.17
N THR A 50 28.05 -13.41 27.93
CA THR A 50 28.98 -12.27 27.73
C THR A 50 28.20 -11.02 27.29
N SER A 51 28.21 -10.02 28.15
CA SER A 51 27.98 -8.62 27.76
C SER A 51 29.34 -8.05 27.39
N SER A 52 29.50 -7.57 26.16
CA SER A 52 30.70 -6.86 25.74
C SER A 52 30.34 -5.42 25.38
N TYR A 53 30.87 -4.55 26.21
CA TYR A 53 30.93 -3.10 26.16
C TYR A 53 31.10 -2.47 24.76
N GLN A 54 30.54 -1.27 24.67
CA GLN A 54 30.89 -0.20 23.73
C GLN A 54 32.42 -0.05 23.53
N THR A 55 32.87 0.09 22.28
CA THR A 55 33.90 1.09 21.93
C THR A 55 33.67 1.63 20.50
N PRO A 56 34.00 2.90 20.24
CA PRO A 56 33.82 3.57 18.95
C PRO A 56 35.12 3.56 18.11
N TYR A 57 34.97 3.66 16.79
CA TYR A 57 36.00 3.74 15.74
C TYR A 57 36.66 2.43 15.29
N SER A 58 36.24 1.96 14.12
CA SER A 58 37.17 1.37 13.13
C SER A 58 36.68 1.60 11.71
N ARG A 59 37.46 2.40 10.99
CA ARG A 59 37.45 2.60 9.55
C ARG A 59 38.01 1.34 8.88
N GLY A 60 37.42 0.93 7.74
CA GLY A 60 38.17 0.20 6.71
C GLY A 60 37.77 -1.26 6.46
N SER A 61 36.97 -1.47 5.42
CA SER A 61 37.18 -2.44 4.33
C SER A 61 37.56 -3.90 4.67
N THR A 62 36.56 -4.81 4.69
CA THR A 62 36.56 -5.99 3.80
C THR A 62 35.15 -6.57 3.67
N ARG A 63 34.73 -6.84 2.43
CA ARG A 63 33.40 -7.38 2.09
C ARG A 63 33.32 -8.84 2.47
N VAL A 64 32.94 -9.13 3.72
CA VAL A 64 32.49 -10.48 4.11
C VAL A 64 31.07 -10.64 3.63
N ALA A 65 30.91 -11.38 2.52
CA ALA A 65 29.63 -11.79 1.99
C ALA A 65 28.89 -12.64 3.04
N LYS A 66 27.95 -12.02 3.76
CA LYS A 66 27.00 -12.74 4.61
C LYS A 66 26.27 -13.79 3.76
N PRO A 67 26.11 -15.04 4.22
CA PRO A 67 25.34 -16.05 3.51
C PRO A 67 23.92 -15.54 3.31
N ARG A 68 23.50 -15.47 2.05
CA ARG A 68 22.13 -15.07 1.69
C ARG A 68 21.20 -16.17 2.20
N GLY A 69 20.33 -15.82 3.16
CA GLY A 69 19.30 -16.71 3.67
C GLY A 69 18.36 -17.25 2.57
N PRO A 70 17.56 -18.28 2.88
CA PRO A 70 16.77 -19.01 1.90
C PRO A 70 15.87 -18.08 1.08
N ARG A 71 16.12 -18.02 -0.23
CA ARG A 71 15.29 -17.27 -1.17
C ARG A 71 14.14 -18.19 -1.58
N HIS A 72 12.97 -17.97 -1.01
CA HIS A 72 11.74 -18.61 -1.48
C HIS A 72 11.51 -18.20 -2.95
N ARG A 73 11.84 -19.10 -3.88
CA ARG A 73 11.47 -18.96 -5.29
C ARG A 73 9.97 -19.22 -5.34
N THR A 74 9.19 -18.16 -5.49
CA THR A 74 7.75 -18.27 -5.71
C THR A 74 7.51 -19.09 -6.98
N LEU A 75 6.75 -20.17 -6.82
CA LEU A 75 6.31 -21.07 -7.89
C LEU A 75 5.71 -20.25 -9.05
N VAL A 76 6.34 -20.32 -10.22
CA VAL A 76 5.76 -19.78 -11.46
C VAL A 76 4.85 -20.87 -12.01
N VAL A 77 3.54 -20.72 -11.81
CA VAL A 77 2.51 -21.59 -12.38
C VAL A 77 2.27 -21.14 -13.82
N ASN A 78 3.04 -21.72 -14.76
CA ASN A 78 2.67 -21.69 -16.16
C ASN A 78 1.67 -22.83 -16.40
N ASN A 79 0.37 -22.50 -16.37
CA ASN A 79 -0.66 -23.40 -16.88
C ASN A 79 -0.60 -23.38 -18.40
N ASN A 80 -0.06 -24.43 -19.02
CA ASN A 80 -0.29 -24.71 -20.42
C ASN A 80 -0.36 -26.23 -20.64
N THR A 81 -1.50 -26.81 -20.27
CA THR A 81 -1.92 -28.16 -20.66
C THR A 81 -3.25 -28.02 -21.41
N PRO A 82 -3.31 -28.31 -22.73
CA PRO A 82 -4.58 -28.44 -23.42
C PRO A 82 -5.06 -29.87 -23.20
N GLY A 83 -6.01 -30.05 -22.29
CA GLY A 83 -6.49 -31.39 -21.93
C GLY A 83 -7.74 -31.32 -21.06
N SER A 84 -8.88 -31.21 -21.74
CA SER A 84 -10.21 -31.69 -21.35
C SER A 84 -10.56 -31.73 -19.86
N SER A 85 -11.22 -30.68 -19.39
CA SER A 85 -12.41 -30.82 -18.54
C SER A 85 -13.29 -29.61 -18.80
N THR A 86 -14.52 -29.87 -19.21
CA THR A 86 -15.63 -28.91 -19.19
C THR A 86 -15.73 -28.31 -17.79
N ASP A 87 -15.17 -27.11 -17.62
CA ASP A 87 -15.44 -26.26 -16.46
C ASP A 87 -16.84 -25.69 -16.65
N GLU A 88 -17.84 -26.49 -16.25
CA GLU A 88 -19.06 -25.90 -15.78
C GLU A 88 -18.70 -24.95 -14.64
N GLU A 89 -18.99 -23.67 -14.85
CA GLU A 89 -18.95 -22.63 -13.85
C GLU A 89 -20.08 -22.92 -12.84
N GLN A 90 -19.91 -23.99 -12.06
CA GLN A 90 -20.77 -24.32 -10.96
C GLN A 90 -20.53 -23.26 -9.89
N LYS A 91 -21.33 -22.19 -9.97
CA LYS A 91 -21.74 -21.41 -8.80
C LYS A 91 -22.37 -22.40 -7.83
N HIS A 92 -21.53 -23.09 -7.06
CA HIS A 92 -21.96 -23.77 -5.87
C HIS A 92 -22.45 -22.70 -4.91
N SER A 93 -23.74 -22.37 -5.06
CA SER A 93 -24.57 -21.79 -4.01
C SER A 93 -24.56 -22.81 -2.87
N MET A 94 -23.49 -22.81 -2.09
CA MET A 94 -23.38 -23.64 -0.89
C MET A 94 -24.53 -23.24 0.02
N PRO A 95 -25.24 -24.20 0.62
CA PRO A 95 -26.32 -23.90 1.53
C PRO A 95 -25.80 -22.96 2.63
N PRO A 96 -26.63 -22.02 3.12
CA PRO A 96 -26.21 -20.98 4.07
C PRO A 96 -25.65 -21.54 5.39
N ASN A 97 -25.74 -22.85 5.64
CA ASN A 97 -25.24 -23.54 6.82
C ASN A 97 -24.20 -24.65 6.51
N GLY A 98 -23.44 -24.51 5.41
CA GLY A 98 -22.37 -25.46 5.07
C GLY A 98 -21.10 -25.33 5.93
N TRP A 99 -20.26 -26.37 5.87
CA TRP A 99 -18.89 -26.34 6.43
C TRP A 99 -17.87 -26.25 5.29
N VAL A 100 -16.94 -25.31 5.40
CA VAL A 100 -15.82 -25.11 4.47
C VAL A 100 -14.54 -25.60 5.13
N SER A 101 -13.79 -26.46 4.45
CA SER A 101 -12.48 -26.90 4.92
C SER A 101 -11.41 -25.83 4.62
N LYS A 102 -10.88 -25.17 5.64
CA LYS A 102 -9.77 -24.21 5.56
C LYS A 102 -8.45 -24.91 5.87
N ARG A 103 -7.45 -24.74 5.01
CA ARG A 103 -6.06 -25.15 5.24
C ARG A 103 -5.23 -23.92 5.57
N ASP A 104 -4.97 -23.71 6.85
CA ASP A 104 -3.98 -22.72 7.30
C ASP A 104 -2.77 -23.46 7.89
N ARG A 105 -2.56 -23.41 9.22
CA ARG A 105 -1.52 -24.23 9.89
C ARG A 105 -1.90 -25.71 10.02
N HIS A 106 -3.19 -26.00 10.10
CA HIS A 106 -3.77 -27.35 10.03
C HIS A 106 -5.17 -27.25 9.41
N MET A 107 -5.76 -28.40 9.06
CA MET A 107 -7.09 -28.48 8.46
C MET A 107 -8.18 -28.21 9.49
N GLN A 108 -9.05 -27.23 9.21
CA GLN A 108 -10.19 -26.89 10.05
C GLN A 108 -11.46 -26.81 9.23
N LEU A 109 -12.58 -27.30 9.78
CA LEU A 109 -13.92 -27.06 9.22
C LEU A 109 -14.48 -25.78 9.85
N ILE A 110 -14.90 -24.84 9.01
CA ILE A 110 -15.44 -23.55 9.42
C ILE A 110 -16.79 -23.35 8.77
N ASN A 111 -17.74 -22.75 9.48
CA ASN A 111 -19.04 -22.41 8.90
C ASN A 111 -18.88 -21.45 7.71
N THR A 112 -19.60 -21.69 6.61
CA THR A 112 -19.59 -20.87 5.39
C THR A 112 -19.76 -19.38 5.69
N ASN A 113 -20.71 -18.99 6.54
CA ASN A 113 -20.97 -17.59 6.88
C ASN A 113 -19.79 -16.91 7.59
N VAL A 114 -19.03 -17.67 8.39
CA VAL A 114 -17.85 -17.17 9.09
C VAL A 114 -16.70 -17.02 8.10
N PHE A 115 -16.52 -18.02 7.24
CA PHE A 115 -15.52 -18.00 6.18
C PHE A 115 -15.69 -16.79 5.24
N ASP A 116 -16.92 -16.50 4.80
CA ASP A 116 -17.20 -15.37 3.90
C ASP A 116 -16.93 -14.03 4.58
N LYS A 117 -17.36 -13.86 5.84
CA LYS A 117 -17.09 -12.66 6.64
C LYS A 117 -15.59 -12.42 6.80
N GLU A 118 -14.83 -13.45 7.18
CA GLU A 118 -13.37 -13.36 7.31
C GLU A 118 -12.71 -13.04 5.97
N THR A 119 -13.14 -13.68 4.89
CA THR A 119 -12.60 -13.45 3.55
C THR A 119 -12.85 -12.01 3.09
N GLN A 120 -14.05 -11.49 3.33
CA GLN A 120 -14.38 -10.10 3.04
C GLN A 120 -13.62 -9.12 3.94
N ALA A 121 -13.50 -9.40 5.23
CA ALA A 121 -12.74 -8.56 6.15
C ALA A 121 -11.25 -8.52 5.76
N ARG A 122 -10.69 -9.67 5.37
CA ARG A 122 -9.30 -9.78 4.89
C ARG A 122 -9.09 -9.00 3.60
N SER A 123 -9.98 -9.12 2.63
CA SER A 123 -9.86 -8.38 1.36
C SER A 123 -9.96 -6.86 1.58
N LYS A 124 -10.86 -6.40 2.46
CA LYS A 124 -10.98 -5.00 2.89
C LYS A 124 -9.71 -4.51 3.57
N ALA A 125 -9.20 -5.21 4.58
CA ALA A 125 -7.99 -4.84 5.30
C ALA A 125 -6.75 -4.77 4.38
N MET A 126 -6.64 -5.70 3.42
CA MET A 126 -5.58 -5.68 2.40
C MET A 126 -5.69 -4.46 1.48
N ALA A 127 -6.90 -4.11 1.04
CA ALA A 127 -7.14 -2.94 0.21
C ALA A 127 -6.82 -1.63 0.96
N GLU A 128 -7.22 -1.53 2.22
CA GLU A 128 -6.92 -0.39 3.10
C GLU A 128 -5.41 -0.25 3.32
N THR A 129 -4.72 -1.33 3.66
CA THR A 129 -3.26 -1.35 3.81
C THR A 129 -2.55 -0.89 2.53
N ARG A 130 -3.04 -1.31 1.35
CA ARG A 130 -2.49 -0.87 0.06
C ARG A 130 -2.69 0.64 -0.15
N ARG A 131 -3.87 1.18 0.19
CA ARG A 131 -4.17 2.62 0.11
C ARG A 131 -3.29 3.42 1.06
N GLU A 132 -3.16 3.01 2.31
CA GLU A 132 -2.34 3.71 3.30
C GLU A 132 -0.86 3.77 2.88
N ARG A 133 -0.32 2.65 2.39
CA ARG A 133 1.06 2.61 1.85
C ARG A 133 1.25 3.54 0.67
N ALA A 134 0.26 3.62 -0.23
CA ALA A 134 0.31 4.55 -1.36
C ALA A 134 0.30 6.01 -0.89
N LEU A 135 -0.55 6.36 0.08
CA LEU A 135 -0.61 7.70 0.66
C LEU A 135 0.70 8.09 1.35
N LYS A 136 1.26 7.20 2.20
CA LYS A 136 2.55 7.44 2.87
C LYS A 136 3.69 7.65 1.88
N ARG A 137 3.67 6.94 0.75
CA ARG A 137 4.64 7.12 -0.33
C ARG A 137 4.45 8.48 -1.01
N ASP A 138 3.23 8.85 -1.35
CA ASP A 138 2.93 10.13 -2.00
C ASP A 138 3.34 11.32 -1.11
N GLN A 139 3.03 11.25 0.20
CA GLN A 139 3.46 12.26 1.17
C GLN A 139 4.98 12.39 1.24
N ARG A 140 5.71 11.27 1.21
CA ARG A 140 7.17 11.27 1.22
C ARG A 140 7.75 11.91 -0.04
N GLU A 141 7.21 11.58 -1.21
CA GLU A 141 7.62 12.14 -2.49
C GLU A 141 7.30 13.64 -2.55
N LYS A 142 6.10 14.04 -2.11
CA LYS A 142 5.70 15.44 -2.01
C LYS A 142 6.65 16.25 -1.13
N ARG A 143 6.96 15.78 0.09
CA ARG A 143 7.89 16.46 1.00
C ARG A 143 9.29 16.61 0.41
N ARG A 144 9.78 15.60 -0.32
CA ARG A 144 11.08 15.69 -1.01
C ARG A 144 11.09 16.79 -2.06
N LEU A 145 10.00 16.92 -2.82
CA LEU A 145 9.90 17.97 -3.81
C LEU A 145 9.76 19.36 -3.17
N GLU A 146 8.92 19.49 -2.14
CA GLU A 146 8.76 20.75 -1.39
C GLU A 146 10.10 21.20 -0.80
N GLN A 147 10.85 20.26 -0.19
CA GLN A 147 12.19 20.54 0.30
C GLN A 147 13.13 20.97 -0.84
N HIS A 148 13.12 20.26 -1.97
CA HIS A 148 13.96 20.60 -3.13
C HIS A 148 13.65 22.00 -3.66
N LEU A 149 12.37 22.37 -3.72
CA LEU A 149 11.92 23.69 -4.14
C LEU A 149 12.41 24.75 -3.15
N GLN A 150 12.17 24.56 -1.85
CA GLN A 150 12.63 25.48 -0.81
C GLN A 150 14.16 25.67 -0.83
N THR A 151 14.93 24.58 -0.94
CA THR A 151 16.41 24.65 -1.01
C THR A 151 16.88 25.39 -2.27
N ARG A 152 16.20 25.24 -3.41
CA ARG A 152 16.53 25.98 -4.63
C ARG A 152 16.29 27.48 -4.45
N TYR A 153 15.19 27.88 -3.80
CA TYR A 153 14.85 29.29 -3.56
C TYR A 153 15.64 29.95 -2.44
N ALA A 154 16.14 29.17 -1.47
CA ALA A 154 17.01 29.67 -0.40
C ALA A 154 18.46 29.95 -0.87
N SER A 155 18.81 29.56 -2.10
CA SER A 155 20.12 29.90 -2.68
C SER A 155 20.10 31.34 -3.21
N PRO A 156 21.05 32.20 -2.80
CA PRO A 156 21.06 33.64 -3.10
C PRO A 156 21.20 33.98 -4.59
N GLN A 157 21.46 33.01 -5.46
CA GLN A 157 21.54 33.21 -6.92
C GLN A 157 20.19 33.12 -7.66
N SER A 158 19.08 32.77 -6.99
CA SER A 158 17.76 32.58 -7.65
C SER A 158 16.75 33.71 -7.43
N SER A 159 17.21 34.90 -7.06
CA SER A 159 16.40 36.09 -6.77
C SER A 159 15.82 36.76 -8.03
N THR A 160 15.18 36.01 -8.91
CA THR A 160 14.33 36.54 -9.98
C THR A 160 12.88 36.16 -9.71
N ALA A 161 11.90 36.79 -10.37
CA ALA A 161 10.46 36.55 -10.20
C ALA A 161 10.05 35.04 -10.27
N ALA A 162 10.91 34.19 -10.84
CA ALA A 162 10.85 32.73 -10.83
C ALA A 162 10.93 32.08 -9.42
N ALA A 163 11.29 32.83 -8.37
CA ALA A 163 11.22 32.36 -6.98
C ALA A 163 9.80 32.40 -6.41
N MET A 164 8.98 33.38 -6.82
CA MET A 164 7.56 33.43 -6.46
C MET A 164 6.73 32.49 -7.35
N ILE A 165 7.08 32.41 -8.63
CA ILE A 165 6.44 31.55 -9.62
C ILE A 165 7.22 30.24 -9.61
N HIS A 166 6.78 29.22 -8.86
CA HIS A 166 7.56 28.01 -8.61
C HIS A 166 8.02 27.31 -9.92
N GLU A 167 9.15 27.72 -10.50
CA GLU A 167 9.61 27.31 -11.82
C GLU A 167 10.78 26.32 -11.74
N ILE A 168 10.82 25.38 -12.68
CA ILE A 168 11.83 24.34 -12.80
C ILE A 168 12.25 24.24 -14.26
N THR A 169 13.56 24.20 -14.49
CA THR A 169 14.14 23.91 -15.81
C THR A 169 14.50 22.42 -15.93
N ILE A 170 14.06 21.78 -17.01
CA ILE A 170 14.35 20.37 -17.34
C ILE A 170 14.71 20.33 -18.83
N ASP A 171 15.91 19.86 -19.20
CA ASP A 171 16.39 19.82 -20.59
C ASP A 171 16.26 21.17 -21.33
N GLY A 172 16.52 22.27 -20.64
CA GLY A 172 16.37 23.64 -21.18
C GLY A 172 14.92 24.11 -21.34
N LEU A 173 13.94 23.29 -21.00
CA LEU A 173 12.52 23.65 -20.97
C LEU A 173 12.11 24.15 -19.59
N ARG A 174 11.30 25.22 -19.55
CA ARG A 174 10.75 25.77 -18.31
C ARG A 174 9.40 25.15 -17.98
N PHE A 175 9.22 24.84 -16.70
CA PHE A 175 7.99 24.29 -16.18
C PHE A 175 7.58 25.01 -14.92
N GLN A 176 6.29 25.30 -14.79
CA GLN A 176 5.68 25.77 -13.56
C GLN A 176 5.21 24.60 -12.72
N VAL A 177 5.54 24.59 -11.43
CA VAL A 177 5.05 23.64 -10.45
C VAL A 177 3.64 24.00 -10.04
N LEU A 178 2.72 23.06 -10.20
CA LEU A 178 1.32 23.19 -9.80
C LEU A 178 0.94 22.13 -8.77
N ASN A 179 -0.19 22.36 -8.11
CA ASN A 179 -0.82 21.41 -7.19
C ASN A 179 0.18 20.86 -6.15
N ARG A 180 0.96 21.76 -5.55
CA ARG A 180 2.01 21.46 -4.57
C ARG A 180 2.98 20.37 -5.03
N GLY A 181 3.41 20.40 -6.29
CA GLY A 181 4.43 19.49 -6.79
C GLY A 181 3.94 18.21 -7.46
N SER A 182 2.65 18.06 -7.67
CA SER A 182 2.11 16.88 -8.37
C SER A 182 2.15 16.98 -9.89
N ARG A 183 2.19 18.21 -10.41
CA ARG A 183 2.17 18.50 -11.83
C ARG A 183 3.20 19.59 -12.14
N LEU A 184 3.96 19.40 -13.22
CA LEU A 184 4.77 20.43 -13.83
C LEU A 184 4.13 20.78 -15.17
N MET A 185 3.67 22.03 -15.28
CA MET A 185 3.07 22.57 -16.49
C MET A 185 4.15 23.19 -17.35
N ARG A 186 4.22 22.81 -18.63
CA ARG A 186 5.19 23.41 -19.56
C ARG A 186 4.85 24.88 -19.79
N ILE A 187 5.83 25.75 -19.61
CA ILE A 187 5.79 27.15 -20.05
C ILE A 187 6.26 27.17 -21.51
N ARG A 188 5.49 27.79 -22.40
CA ARG A 188 5.82 27.89 -23.82
C ARG A 188 6.57 29.19 -24.06
N ASP A 189 7.87 29.08 -24.32
CA ASP A 189 8.72 30.21 -24.68
C ASP A 189 9.04 30.15 -26.19
N THR A 190 9.17 31.30 -26.85
CA THR A 190 9.45 31.41 -28.29
C THR A 190 10.76 30.70 -28.70
N ALA A 191 11.74 30.65 -27.81
CA ALA A 191 13.01 29.96 -28.02
C ALA A 191 12.92 28.42 -27.95
N THR A 192 11.82 27.87 -27.41
CA THR A 192 11.69 26.42 -27.13
C THR A 192 10.53 25.77 -27.87
N VAL A 193 9.98 26.40 -28.90
CA VAL A 193 8.80 25.93 -29.63
C VAL A 193 9.02 24.54 -30.27
N GLY A 194 10.24 24.26 -30.75
CA GLY A 194 10.59 22.98 -31.38
C GLY A 194 11.01 21.85 -30.42
N SER A 195 11.30 22.14 -29.14
CA SER A 195 11.77 21.11 -28.22
C SER A 195 10.61 20.31 -27.62
N SER A 196 10.77 18.98 -27.60
CA SER A 196 9.80 18.07 -27.01
C SER A 196 10.07 17.87 -25.54
N THR A 197 9.02 17.76 -24.73
CA THR A 197 9.18 17.46 -23.31
C THR A 197 9.68 16.02 -23.13
N PRO A 198 10.60 15.75 -22.20
CA PRO A 198 11.14 14.40 -22.00
C PRO A 198 10.05 13.45 -21.51
N LYS A 199 10.15 12.15 -21.85
CA LYS A 199 9.13 11.15 -21.48
C LYS A 199 9.06 10.95 -19.97
N GLN A 200 10.22 11.02 -19.32
CA GLN A 200 10.39 10.94 -17.89
C GLN A 200 11.44 11.96 -17.46
N ALA A 201 11.27 12.54 -16.27
CA ALA A 201 12.22 13.47 -15.69
C ALA A 201 12.30 13.24 -14.17
N VAL A 202 13.46 13.50 -13.57
CA VAL A 202 13.67 13.41 -12.12
C VAL A 202 13.93 14.80 -11.57
N VAL A 203 13.11 15.22 -10.60
CA VAL A 203 13.21 16.54 -9.96
C VAL A 203 13.19 16.32 -8.45
N GLY A 204 14.20 16.77 -7.73
CA GLY A 204 14.29 16.57 -6.27
C GLY A 204 14.20 15.09 -5.84
N GLY A 205 14.66 14.16 -6.68
CA GLY A 205 14.55 12.71 -6.43
C GLY A 205 13.15 12.13 -6.61
N VAL A 206 12.21 12.88 -7.21
CA VAL A 206 10.86 12.44 -7.56
C VAL A 206 10.76 12.25 -9.06
N THR A 207 10.22 11.11 -9.49
CA THR A 207 10.04 10.75 -10.91
C THR A 207 8.72 11.29 -11.46
N PHE A 208 8.81 12.02 -12.56
CA PHE A 208 7.68 12.54 -13.34
C PHE A 208 7.56 11.84 -14.69
N GLN A 209 6.34 11.74 -15.21
CA GLN A 209 6.02 11.16 -16.51
C GLN A 209 5.23 12.14 -17.37
N ARG A 210 5.54 12.16 -18.66
CA ARG A 210 4.91 13.05 -19.65
C ARG A 210 3.49 12.60 -20.01
N SER A 211 2.56 13.55 -20.02
CA SER A 211 1.21 13.39 -20.58
C SER A 211 1.18 13.72 -22.07
N LYS A 212 0.08 13.41 -22.74
CA LYS A 212 -0.13 13.74 -24.17
C LYS A 212 0.05 15.23 -24.46
N ASN A 213 -0.28 16.09 -23.50
CA ASN A 213 -0.23 17.55 -23.65
C ASN A 213 1.17 18.14 -23.36
N GLY A 214 2.17 17.28 -23.09
CA GLY A 214 3.52 17.72 -22.74
C GLY A 214 3.67 18.22 -21.29
N ASN A 215 2.71 17.95 -20.41
CA ASN A 215 2.85 18.23 -18.98
C ASN A 215 3.47 17.01 -18.28
N LEU A 216 4.17 17.25 -17.18
CA LEU A 216 4.79 16.20 -16.39
C LEU A 216 3.98 15.95 -15.11
N TYR A 217 3.68 14.70 -14.81
CA TYR A 217 2.94 14.30 -13.62
C TYR A 217 3.78 13.37 -12.76
N ARG A 218 3.71 13.54 -11.43
CA ARG A 218 4.38 12.64 -10.49
C ARG A 218 3.90 11.21 -10.72
N SER A 219 4.85 10.30 -10.92
CA SER A 219 4.57 8.90 -11.28
C SER A 219 3.70 8.15 -10.26
N GLY A 220 3.75 8.53 -8.98
CA GLY A 220 2.89 7.97 -7.92
C GLY A 220 1.39 8.23 -8.13
N ILE A 221 1.03 9.37 -8.73
CA ILE A 221 -0.37 9.74 -8.99
C ILE A 221 -0.89 9.07 -10.26
N VAL A 222 -0.06 9.00 -11.30
CA VAL A 222 -0.46 8.45 -12.61
C VAL A 222 -0.84 6.97 -12.50
N LYS A 223 -0.17 6.21 -11.62
CA LYS A 223 -0.42 4.78 -11.42
C LYS A 223 -1.68 4.46 -10.62
N ALA A 224 -2.30 5.44 -9.94
CA ALA A 224 -3.47 5.22 -9.11
C ALA A 224 -4.81 5.29 -9.88
N LYS A 225 -4.78 5.64 -11.18
CA LYS A 225 -5.96 5.85 -12.03
C LYS A 225 -6.18 4.79 -13.12
N LYS A 226 -5.50 3.65 -13.03
CA LYS A 226 -5.66 2.53 -13.98
C LYS A 226 -6.40 1.38 -13.32
#